data_AF-A0AAW7NY81-F1
#
_entry.id   AF-A0AAW7NY81-F1
#
_cell.length_a   1.000
_cell.length_b   1.000
_cell.length_c   1.000
_cell.angle_alpha   90.00
_cell.angle_beta   90.00
_cell.angle_gamma   90.00
#
_symmetry.space_group_name_H-M   'P 1'
#
loop_
_entity.id
_entity.type
_entity.pdbx_description
1 polymer ?
#
loop_
_entity_poly.entity_id
_entity_poly.type
_entity_poly.pdbx_seq_one_letter_code
_entity_poly.pdbx_strand_id
1 'polypeptide(L)'
;MEKRLRLFHFSRESDNVNVVSGKIFESSSIDFKEEFDKIIDDLDTRVQKCMDDKFAKNFRFNRRTSQMVTNISEIFVSHNKFKSNSDDIASKFKDAIGNQFHNDFYLVVLTTMLNDSEVLFIVKMETGTAIQVTDENTLKTLDRILPDKKSRLQKATVIFKDRTISFKEGTEPSNSERENIHSRVLDRTDDNISRYFFKTFLESTNVIDDPDSAAKAAIEAIEIVSKPYLKSNNSSNDVKERLQSFLSQKRETSFDGLIGEISTLLDFEKAGTYMDSEKLAQEAYQNAKKRNGTVIFTFTAELKTPPRTVYVSKDNNKELEIRVFDSLLEQGDVVWEVEGNYSIMKINTDRITILKR
;
A
#
# COMPACT_ATOMS: atom_id res chain seq x y z
N MET A 1 -1.44 9.20 29.51
CA MET A 1 -1.64 10.03 28.31
C MET A 1 -3.12 10.29 28.14
N GLU A 2 -3.50 11.47 27.65
CA GLU A 2 -4.89 11.83 27.37
C GLU A 2 -5.32 11.30 25.99
N LYS A 3 -6.37 10.48 25.94
CA LYS A 3 -6.94 9.99 24.68
C LYS A 3 -7.84 11.08 24.12
N ARG A 4 -7.66 11.42 22.85
CA ARG A 4 -8.41 12.46 22.15
C ARG A 4 -8.98 11.93 20.85
N LEU A 5 -10.26 12.18 20.61
CA LEU A 5 -11.00 11.71 19.46
C LEU A 5 -11.70 12.90 18.80
N ARG A 6 -11.63 12.99 17.47
CA ARG A 6 -12.43 13.93 16.68
C ARG A 6 -12.93 13.26 15.41
N LEU A 7 -14.17 13.57 15.07
CA LEU A 7 -14.81 13.16 13.83
C LEU A 7 -14.87 14.33 12.86
N PHE A 8 -14.69 14.02 11.58
CA PHE A 8 -14.95 14.94 10.48
C PHE A 8 -15.91 14.28 9.51
N HIS A 9 -16.98 14.98 9.18
CA HIS A 9 -17.95 14.50 8.20
C HIS A 9 -17.64 15.08 6.84
N PHE A 10 -17.39 14.18 5.91
CA PHE A 10 -17.19 14.49 4.52
C PHE A 10 -18.51 14.21 3.81
N SER A 11 -19.12 15.25 3.28
CA SER A 11 -20.30 15.15 2.44
C SER A 11 -20.07 15.80 1.08
N ARG A 12 -20.86 15.36 0.09
CA ARG A 12 -20.78 15.89 -1.26
C ARG A 12 -22.07 16.63 -1.60
N GLU A 13 -21.93 17.92 -1.91
CA GLU A 13 -23.00 18.72 -2.51
C GLU A 13 -22.56 19.08 -3.94
N SER A 14 -23.11 18.38 -4.93
CA SER A 14 -22.73 18.51 -6.35
C SER A 14 -21.23 18.23 -6.59
N ASP A 15 -20.45 19.19 -7.08
CA ASP A 15 -18.99 19.06 -7.30
C ASP A 15 -18.13 19.54 -6.13
N ASN A 16 -18.75 19.99 -5.04
CA ASN A 16 -18.03 20.48 -3.87
C ASN A 16 -17.98 19.45 -2.75
N VAL A 17 -16.81 19.31 -2.16
CA VAL A 17 -16.58 18.51 -0.96
C VAL A 17 -16.76 19.41 0.26
N ASN A 18 -17.75 19.10 1.09
CA ASN A 18 -18.00 19.76 2.35
C ASN A 18 -17.36 18.95 3.48
N VAL A 19 -16.68 19.63 4.41
CA VAL A 19 -16.06 19.01 5.57
C VAL A 19 -16.55 19.73 6.82
N VAL A 20 -17.24 18.98 7.69
CA VAL A 20 -17.75 19.49 8.96
C VAL A 20 -16.99 18.83 10.11
N SER A 21 -16.26 19.65 10.88
CA SER A 21 -15.52 19.17 12.04
C SER A 21 -16.45 19.01 13.25
N GLY A 22 -16.44 17.83 13.87
CA GLY A 22 -17.15 17.54 15.11
C GLY A 22 -16.43 18.08 16.35
N LYS A 23 -17.07 17.88 17.52
CA LYS A 23 -16.49 18.15 18.84
C LYS A 23 -15.27 17.26 19.09
N ILE A 24 -14.36 17.75 19.93
CA ILE A 24 -13.23 16.98 20.46
C ILE A 24 -13.69 16.28 21.73
N PHE A 25 -13.48 14.98 21.81
CA PHE A 25 -13.74 14.18 22.98
C PHE A 25 -12.41 13.84 23.66
N GLU A 26 -12.30 14.15 24.95
CA GLU A 26 -11.08 13.93 25.74
C GLU A 26 -11.41 13.15 27.01
N SER A 27 -10.57 12.15 27.32
CA SER A 27 -10.78 11.25 28.47
C SER A 27 -10.87 11.97 29.84
N SER A 28 -10.33 13.19 29.94
CA SER A 28 -10.28 13.96 31.19
C SER A 28 -11.52 14.81 31.47
N SER A 29 -12.31 15.14 30.43
CA SER A 29 -13.24 16.28 30.44
C SER A 29 -14.63 15.91 29.92
N ILE A 30 -15.00 14.63 29.97
CA ILE A 30 -16.23 14.13 29.35
C ILE A 30 -17.25 13.68 30.39
N ASP A 31 -18.47 14.20 30.28
CA ASP A 31 -19.59 13.89 31.18
C ASP A 31 -20.11 12.44 30.98
N PHE A 32 -19.75 11.79 29.86
CA PHE A 32 -20.14 10.43 29.47
C PHE A 32 -18.93 9.50 29.33
N LYS A 33 -18.16 9.38 30.42
CA LYS A 33 -16.86 8.69 30.41
C LYS A 33 -17.00 7.20 30.08
N GLU A 34 -18.01 6.52 30.60
CA GLU A 34 -18.19 5.07 30.35
C GLU A 34 -18.47 4.76 28.88
N GLU A 35 -19.31 5.55 28.19
CA GLU A 35 -19.55 5.37 26.76
C GLU A 35 -18.33 5.73 25.91
N PHE A 36 -17.60 6.76 26.31
CA PHE A 36 -16.36 7.13 25.64
C PHE A 36 -15.29 6.05 25.77
N ASP A 37 -15.10 5.50 26.97
CA ASP A 37 -14.14 4.43 27.21
C ASP A 37 -14.49 3.18 26.38
N LYS A 38 -15.77 2.80 26.26
CA LYS A 38 -16.20 1.70 25.37
C LYS A 38 -15.85 1.94 23.89
N ILE A 39 -16.11 3.15 23.39
CA ILE A 39 -15.79 3.54 22.01
C ILE A 39 -14.29 3.46 21.77
N ILE A 40 -13.52 3.94 22.73
CA ILE A 40 -12.06 3.92 22.70
C ILE A 40 -11.53 2.49 22.72
N ASP A 41 -12.05 1.61 23.59
CA ASP A 41 -11.62 0.21 23.67
C ASP A 41 -11.89 -0.54 22.35
N ASP A 42 -13.03 -0.26 21.70
CA ASP A 42 -13.31 -0.81 20.37
C ASP A 42 -12.35 -0.24 19.30
N LEU A 43 -12.05 1.06 19.34
CA LEU A 43 -11.07 1.68 18.45
C LEU A 43 -9.65 1.13 18.68
N ASP A 44 -9.22 0.93 19.91
CA ASP A 44 -7.94 0.32 20.27
C ASP A 44 -7.86 -1.13 19.74
N THR A 45 -8.95 -1.88 19.89
CA THR A 45 -9.07 -3.21 19.29
C THR A 45 -8.91 -3.17 17.76
N ARG A 46 -9.38 -2.11 17.09
CA ARG A 46 -9.22 -1.93 15.63
C ARG A 46 -7.81 -1.51 15.26
N VAL A 47 -7.14 -0.68 16.07
CA VAL A 47 -5.72 -0.37 15.89
C VAL A 47 -4.93 -1.67 15.89
N GLN A 48 -5.15 -2.55 16.87
CA GLN A 48 -4.49 -3.87 16.92
C GLN A 48 -4.82 -4.74 15.70
N LYS A 49 -6.10 -4.79 15.28
CA LYS A 49 -6.49 -5.52 14.06
C LYS A 49 -5.82 -4.97 12.80
N CYS A 50 -5.62 -3.65 12.69
CA CYS A 50 -4.90 -3.03 11.58
C CYS A 50 -3.41 -3.41 11.60
N MET A 51 -2.84 -3.54 12.79
CA MET A 51 -1.46 -3.99 12.98
C MET A 51 -1.27 -5.47 12.60
N ASP A 52 -2.23 -6.32 12.91
CA ASP A 52 -2.13 -7.76 12.66
C ASP A 52 -2.66 -8.18 11.27
N ASP A 53 -3.13 -7.23 10.47
CA ASP A 53 -3.68 -7.53 9.16
C ASP A 53 -2.58 -7.91 8.17
N LYS A 54 -2.80 -9.02 7.44
CA LYS A 54 -1.91 -9.53 6.40
C LYS A 54 -1.85 -8.63 5.16
N PHE A 55 -2.87 -7.79 4.94
CA PHE A 55 -2.93 -6.83 3.85
C PHE A 55 -2.45 -5.44 4.26
N ALA A 56 -2.16 -5.22 5.56
CA ALA A 56 -1.56 -3.99 5.98
C ALA A 56 -0.12 -3.89 5.49
N LYS A 57 0.25 -2.73 5.00
CA LYS A 57 1.59 -2.43 4.49
C LYS A 57 2.27 -1.36 5.32
N ASN A 58 3.59 -1.39 5.33
CA ASN A 58 4.41 -0.46 6.07
C ASN A 58 4.79 0.73 5.20
N PHE A 59 4.76 1.93 5.76
CA PHE A 59 5.03 3.16 5.03
C PHE A 59 6.01 4.06 5.78
N ARG A 60 6.71 4.88 4.99
CA ARG A 60 7.67 5.87 5.47
C ARG A 60 7.41 7.21 4.81
N PHE A 61 7.50 8.29 5.59
CA PHE A 61 7.36 9.66 5.09
C PHE A 61 8.50 10.01 4.14
N ASN A 62 8.19 10.72 3.07
CA ASN A 62 9.19 11.08 2.05
C ASN A 62 10.07 12.27 2.45
N ARG A 63 9.54 13.18 3.28
CA ARG A 63 10.21 14.45 3.63
C ARG A 63 9.98 14.80 5.10
N ARG A 64 11.07 14.95 5.84
CA ARG A 64 11.05 15.40 7.25
C ARG A 64 10.45 16.79 7.45
N THR A 65 10.52 17.65 6.43
CA THR A 65 10.01 19.02 6.45
C THR A 65 8.57 19.16 5.95
N SER A 66 7.86 18.05 5.70
CA SER A 66 6.46 18.12 5.25
C SER A 66 5.57 18.65 6.37
N GLN A 67 4.56 19.45 6.01
CA GLN A 67 3.58 19.94 6.98
C GLN A 67 2.84 18.78 7.66
N MET A 68 2.62 17.67 6.95
CA MET A 68 2.00 16.47 7.53
C MET A 68 2.82 15.89 8.68
N VAL A 69 4.14 15.76 8.52
CA VAL A 69 5.04 15.28 9.58
C VAL A 69 4.99 16.23 10.79
N THR A 70 5.00 17.54 10.55
CA THR A 70 4.83 18.55 11.61
C THR A 70 3.49 18.37 12.33
N ASN A 71 2.39 18.29 11.61
CA ASN A 71 1.04 18.17 12.19
C ASN A 71 0.91 16.90 13.04
N ILE A 72 1.39 15.76 12.53
CA ILE A 72 1.37 14.49 13.26
C ILE A 72 2.24 14.57 14.51
N SER A 73 3.46 15.14 14.43
CA SER A 73 4.35 15.24 15.59
C SER A 73 3.77 16.12 16.71
N GLU A 74 2.98 17.13 16.37
CA GLU A 74 2.47 18.13 17.31
C GLU A 74 1.07 17.81 17.84
N ILE A 75 0.33 16.90 17.20
CA ILE A 75 -1.07 16.59 17.56
C ILE A 75 -1.21 16.08 19.01
N PHE A 76 -0.16 15.48 19.56
CA PHE A 76 -0.14 14.90 20.91
C PHE A 76 0.06 15.95 22.03
N VAL A 77 0.52 17.16 21.70
CA VAL A 77 1.04 18.12 22.69
C VAL A 77 -0.04 18.70 23.62
N SER A 78 -1.20 19.09 23.09
CA SER A 78 -2.27 19.75 23.86
C SER A 78 -3.60 19.68 23.13
N HIS A 79 -4.71 20.00 23.82
CA HIS A 79 -6.04 20.14 23.20
C HIS A 79 -6.01 21.07 21.98
N ASN A 80 -5.41 22.26 22.11
CA ASN A 80 -5.35 23.24 21.04
C ASN A 80 -4.53 22.74 19.84
N LYS A 81 -3.43 22.04 20.10
CA LYS A 81 -2.62 21.41 19.05
C LYS A 81 -3.34 20.23 18.41
N PHE A 82 -4.08 19.44 19.18
CA PHE A 82 -4.93 18.38 18.65
C PHE A 82 -6.00 18.98 17.72
N LYS A 83 -6.67 20.06 18.14
CA LYS A 83 -7.66 20.78 17.35
C LYS A 83 -7.09 21.28 16.03
N SER A 84 -6.04 22.11 16.06
CA SER A 84 -5.49 22.72 14.84
C SER A 84 -4.93 21.66 13.89
N ASN A 85 -4.13 20.71 14.39
CA ASN A 85 -3.49 19.71 13.54
C ASN A 85 -4.50 18.68 12.98
N SER A 86 -5.57 18.35 13.72
CA SER A 86 -6.63 17.49 13.19
C SER A 86 -7.44 18.19 12.09
N ASP A 87 -7.72 19.50 12.21
CA ASP A 87 -8.34 20.29 11.14
C ASP A 87 -7.44 20.33 9.89
N ASP A 88 -6.14 20.55 10.06
CA ASP A 88 -5.19 20.54 8.94
C ASP A 88 -5.09 19.17 8.26
N ILE A 89 -5.10 18.07 9.04
CA ILE A 89 -5.14 16.70 8.52
C ILE A 89 -6.40 16.47 7.69
N ALA A 90 -7.57 16.88 8.19
CA ALA A 90 -8.83 16.74 7.47
C ALA A 90 -8.86 17.58 6.19
N SER A 91 -8.35 18.82 6.23
CA SER A 91 -8.21 19.68 5.05
C SER A 91 -7.28 19.05 4.01
N LYS A 92 -6.13 18.51 4.43
CA LYS A 92 -5.23 17.83 3.51
C LYS A 92 -5.85 16.58 2.91
N PHE A 93 -6.63 15.84 3.71
CA PHE A 93 -7.36 14.67 3.23
C PHE A 93 -8.37 15.04 2.14
N LYS A 94 -9.11 16.15 2.35
CA LYS A 94 -10.02 16.75 1.37
C LYS A 94 -9.32 17.06 0.06
N ASP A 95 -8.17 17.74 0.12
CA ASP A 95 -7.41 18.12 -1.08
C ASP A 95 -6.86 16.90 -1.82
N ALA A 96 -6.45 15.87 -1.09
CA ALA A 96 -5.91 14.64 -1.67
C ALA A 96 -6.98 13.77 -2.35
N ILE A 97 -8.17 13.64 -1.77
CA ILE A 97 -9.25 12.81 -2.32
C ILE A 97 -9.92 13.46 -3.54
N GLY A 98 -9.99 14.79 -3.57
CA GLY A 98 -10.67 15.53 -4.64
C GLY A 98 -12.10 15.01 -4.89
N ASN A 99 -12.45 14.86 -6.17
CA ASN A 99 -13.81 14.46 -6.58
C ASN A 99 -14.03 12.93 -6.63
N GLN A 100 -13.13 12.14 -6.05
CA GLN A 100 -13.11 10.68 -6.22
C GLN A 100 -14.10 9.91 -5.32
N PHE A 101 -14.64 10.53 -4.27
CA PHE A 101 -15.63 9.86 -3.42
C PHE A 101 -17.06 10.21 -3.81
N HIS A 102 -17.95 9.25 -3.61
CA HIS A 102 -19.35 9.31 -4.05
C HIS A 102 -20.32 9.33 -2.87
N ASN A 103 -19.98 8.66 -1.77
CA ASN A 103 -20.82 8.53 -0.58
C ASN A 103 -20.22 9.32 0.58
N ASP A 104 -21.08 9.89 1.40
CA ASP A 104 -20.69 10.54 2.65
C ASP A 104 -19.92 9.56 3.56
N PHE A 105 -18.95 10.08 4.29
CA PHE A 105 -18.16 9.29 5.21
C PHE A 105 -17.65 10.13 6.39
N TYR A 106 -17.24 9.45 7.45
CA TYR A 106 -16.50 10.03 8.56
C TYR A 106 -15.02 9.75 8.42
N LEU A 107 -14.20 10.78 8.61
CA LEU A 107 -12.79 10.64 8.94
C LEU A 107 -12.67 10.74 10.46
N VAL A 108 -12.13 9.70 11.07
CA VAL A 108 -11.88 9.66 12.50
C VAL A 108 -10.40 9.90 12.74
N VAL A 109 -10.09 10.80 13.66
CA VAL A 109 -8.73 11.11 14.10
C VAL A 109 -8.67 10.83 15.60
N LEU A 110 -7.84 9.86 15.99
CA LEU A 110 -7.71 9.37 17.37
C LEU A 110 -6.25 9.32 17.79
N THR A 111 -5.92 9.86 18.96
CA THR A 111 -4.64 9.57 19.63
C THR A 111 -4.85 8.53 20.73
N THR A 112 -4.10 7.44 20.69
CA THR A 112 -4.19 6.34 21.66
C THR A 112 -2.83 5.67 21.91
N MET A 113 -2.81 4.61 22.71
CA MET A 113 -1.64 3.79 23.01
C MET A 113 -1.73 2.46 22.28
N LEU A 114 -0.61 2.00 21.72
CA LEU A 114 -0.43 0.68 21.16
C LEU A 114 0.92 0.13 21.67
N ASN A 115 0.90 -0.97 22.42
CA ASN A 115 2.12 -1.59 22.99
C ASN A 115 3.05 -0.55 23.65
N ASP A 116 2.50 0.23 24.59
CA ASP A 116 3.19 1.31 25.31
C ASP A 116 3.75 2.45 24.45
N SER A 117 3.38 2.51 23.16
CA SER A 117 3.75 3.61 22.25
C SER A 117 2.54 4.46 21.90
N GLU A 118 2.70 5.79 21.89
CA GLU A 118 1.64 6.69 21.42
C GLU A 118 1.50 6.58 19.89
N VAL A 119 0.25 6.44 19.44
CA VAL A 119 -0.08 6.36 18.02
C VAL A 119 -1.20 7.31 17.65
N LEU A 120 -1.12 7.82 16.42
CA LEU A 120 -2.22 8.50 15.75
C LEU A 120 -2.91 7.50 14.83
N PHE A 121 -4.19 7.26 15.09
CA PHE A 121 -5.04 6.44 14.25
C PHE A 121 -5.94 7.33 13.41
N ILE A 122 -5.90 7.15 12.09
CA ILE A 122 -6.76 7.83 11.14
C ILE A 122 -7.53 6.77 10.36
N VAL A 123 -8.86 6.81 10.41
CA VAL A 123 -9.70 5.82 9.72
C VAL A 123 -10.84 6.50 8.96
N LYS A 124 -11.10 6.00 7.75
CA LYS A 124 -12.29 6.35 6.97
C LYS A 124 -13.40 5.36 7.30
N MET A 125 -14.57 5.86 7.65
CA MET A 125 -15.76 5.07 8.00
C MET A 125 -16.94 5.53 7.15
N GLU A 126 -17.55 4.62 6.40
CA GLU A 126 -18.76 4.96 5.62
C GLU A 126 -19.92 5.29 6.55
N THR A 127 -20.76 6.25 6.16
CA THR A 127 -21.98 6.55 6.92
C THR A 127 -23.01 5.45 6.66
N GLY A 128 -23.40 4.73 7.70
CA GLY A 128 -24.73 4.10 7.70
C GLY A 128 -25.76 5.22 7.63
N THR A 129 -26.81 5.06 6.82
CA THR A 129 -27.82 6.08 6.52
C THR A 129 -28.16 7.04 7.68
N ALA A 130 -28.14 8.34 7.35
CA ALA A 130 -28.74 9.49 8.06
C ALA A 130 -28.20 9.83 9.47
N ILE A 131 -27.00 10.43 9.55
CA ILE A 131 -26.48 11.01 10.80
C ILE A 131 -26.01 12.44 10.55
N GLN A 132 -26.63 13.41 11.22
CA GLN A 132 -26.23 14.82 11.22
C GLN A 132 -25.24 15.10 12.37
N VAL A 133 -24.25 15.96 12.10
CA VAL A 133 -22.97 16.05 12.84
C VAL A 133 -22.96 17.20 13.85
N THR A 134 -24.12 17.77 14.11
CA THR A 134 -24.27 18.98 14.92
C THR A 134 -24.66 18.72 16.37
N ASP A 135 -25.10 17.50 16.72
CA ASP A 135 -25.73 17.25 18.03
C ASP A 135 -24.85 16.45 18.99
N GLU A 136 -25.03 16.71 20.30
CA GLU A 136 -24.41 16.02 21.44
C GLU A 136 -24.56 14.48 21.40
N ASN A 137 -25.46 13.95 20.59
CA ASN A 137 -25.66 12.52 20.32
C ASN A 137 -24.55 11.84 19.48
N THR A 138 -23.48 12.55 19.13
CA THR A 138 -22.42 12.03 18.26
C THR A 138 -21.70 10.81 18.85
N LEU A 139 -21.47 10.71 20.17
CA LEU A 139 -20.83 9.55 20.81
C LEU A 139 -21.70 8.28 20.76
N LYS A 140 -22.97 8.39 21.18
CA LYS A 140 -23.94 7.28 21.10
C LYS A 140 -24.14 6.78 19.67
N THR A 141 -23.90 7.66 18.70
CA THR A 141 -23.98 7.32 17.28
C THR A 141 -22.68 6.71 16.76
N LEU A 142 -21.52 7.10 17.30
CA LEU A 142 -20.21 6.50 17.00
C LEU A 142 -20.22 5.00 17.24
N ASP A 143 -20.76 4.54 18.38
CA ASP A 143 -21.00 3.12 18.70
C ASP A 143 -21.78 2.39 17.59
N ARG A 144 -22.71 3.08 16.92
CA ARG A 144 -23.54 2.53 15.82
C ARG A 144 -22.89 2.65 14.44
N ILE A 145 -21.95 3.57 14.25
CA ILE A 145 -21.20 3.77 12.98
C ILE A 145 -19.97 2.85 12.95
N LEU A 146 -19.45 2.49 14.12
CA LEU A 146 -18.31 1.60 14.28
C LEU A 146 -18.57 0.24 13.59
N PRO A 147 -17.73 -0.18 12.62
CA PRO A 147 -17.90 -1.46 11.93
C PRO A 147 -17.92 -2.65 12.89
N ASP A 148 -19.07 -3.29 13.08
CA ASP A 148 -19.21 -4.48 13.93
C ASP A 148 -18.47 -5.73 13.41
N LYS A 149 -17.88 -5.68 12.22
CA LYS A 149 -17.26 -6.86 11.58
C LYS A 149 -15.97 -6.48 10.88
N LYS A 150 -15.02 -7.44 10.86
CA LYS A 150 -13.76 -7.36 10.08
C LYS A 150 -14.01 -6.81 8.67
N SER A 151 -15.16 -7.04 8.03
CA SER A 151 -15.47 -6.63 6.66
C SER A 151 -15.62 -5.12 6.40
N ARG A 152 -15.87 -4.25 7.39
CA ARG A 152 -16.04 -2.80 7.13
C ARG A 152 -14.87 -1.88 7.57
N LEU A 153 -13.81 -2.40 8.19
CA LEU A 153 -12.56 -1.64 8.30
C LEU A 153 -11.83 -1.74 6.96
N GLN A 154 -12.15 -0.81 6.07
CA GLN A 154 -11.65 -0.82 4.70
C GLN A 154 -10.36 0.00 4.54
N LYS A 155 -10.23 1.10 5.29
CA LYS A 155 -9.10 2.05 5.17
C LYS A 155 -8.73 2.66 6.52
N ALA A 156 -7.53 2.36 6.99
CA ALA A 156 -7.04 2.91 8.25
C ALA A 156 -5.51 3.01 8.25
N THR A 157 -4.97 4.04 8.88
CA THR A 157 -3.53 4.19 9.12
C THR A 157 -3.27 4.34 10.60
N VAL A 158 -2.29 3.58 11.09
CA VAL A 158 -1.70 3.71 12.42
C VAL A 158 -0.34 4.37 12.25
N ILE A 159 -0.13 5.53 12.85
CA ILE A 159 1.09 6.34 12.70
C ILE A 159 1.79 6.41 14.05
N PHE A 160 3.07 6.05 14.10
CA PHE A 160 3.86 6.00 15.33
C PHE A 160 4.42 7.38 15.67
N LYS A 161 4.09 7.90 16.85
CA LYS A 161 4.54 9.23 17.32
C LYS A 161 6.06 9.31 17.33
N ASP A 162 6.71 8.42 18.08
CA ASP A 162 8.15 8.54 18.37
C ASP A 162 8.98 8.45 17.08
N ARG A 163 8.62 7.52 16.19
CA ARG A 163 9.28 7.38 14.88
C ARG A 163 9.08 8.60 14.00
N THR A 164 7.89 9.21 14.04
CA THR A 164 7.62 10.47 13.31
C THR A 164 8.46 11.63 13.85
N ILE A 165 8.60 11.73 15.18
CA ILE A 165 9.43 12.75 15.84
C ILE A 165 10.91 12.53 15.48
N SER A 166 11.43 11.31 15.61
CA SER A 166 12.81 11.00 15.25
C SER A 166 13.11 11.31 13.79
N PHE A 167 12.18 11.02 12.88
CA PHE A 167 12.31 11.38 11.47
C PHE A 167 12.31 12.90 11.25
N LYS A 168 11.41 13.64 11.90
CA LYS A 168 11.33 15.11 11.84
C LYS A 168 12.65 15.75 12.30
N GLU A 169 13.20 15.26 13.40
CA GLU A 169 14.42 15.77 14.03
C GLU A 169 15.71 15.28 13.35
N GLY A 170 15.62 14.24 12.51
CA GLY A 170 16.77 13.63 11.86
C GLY A 170 17.65 12.81 12.81
N THR A 171 17.05 12.22 13.84
CA THR A 171 17.72 11.42 14.87
C THR A 171 17.60 9.91 14.65
N GLU A 172 17.02 9.50 13.52
CA GLU A 172 16.97 8.08 13.15
C GLU A 172 18.37 7.50 12.85
N PRO A 173 18.61 6.23 13.18
CA PRO A 173 19.83 5.53 12.78
C PRO A 173 20.09 5.61 11.28
N SER A 174 21.35 5.78 10.88
CA SER A 174 21.72 5.75 9.45
C SER A 174 21.45 4.37 8.83
N ASN A 175 21.03 4.34 7.56
CA ASN A 175 20.74 3.12 6.80
C ASN A 175 19.64 2.22 7.40
N SER A 176 18.70 2.80 8.14
CA SER A 176 17.59 2.09 8.79
C SER A 176 16.23 2.33 8.12
N GLU A 177 16.21 2.82 6.88
CA GLU A 177 14.99 3.24 6.19
C GLU A 177 13.96 2.10 6.05
N ARG A 178 14.42 0.85 6.02
CA ARG A 178 13.55 -0.34 5.97
C ARG A 178 12.95 -0.70 7.33
N GLU A 179 13.63 -0.38 8.43
CA GLU A 179 13.24 -0.77 9.79
C GLU A 179 12.43 0.34 10.49
N ASN A 180 12.76 1.60 10.22
CA ASN A 180 12.06 2.77 10.75
C ASN A 180 10.77 3.07 9.96
N ILE A 181 9.78 2.22 10.21
CA ILE A 181 8.42 2.32 9.66
C ILE A 181 7.66 3.40 10.43
N HIS A 182 7.20 4.46 9.76
CA HIS A 182 6.49 5.56 10.43
C HIS A 182 5.00 5.28 10.57
N SER A 183 4.44 4.50 9.65
CA SER A 183 3.03 4.14 9.70
C SER A 183 2.77 2.76 9.13
N ARG A 184 1.73 2.12 9.64
CA ARG A 184 1.17 0.89 9.09
C ARG A 184 -0.23 1.19 8.58
N VAL A 185 -0.48 0.83 7.33
CA VAL A 185 -1.73 1.16 6.68
C VAL A 185 -2.44 -0.08 6.18
N LEU A 186 -3.70 -0.21 6.56
CA LEU A 186 -4.65 -1.13 5.99
C LEU A 186 -5.43 -0.45 4.86
N ASP A 187 -5.36 -1.02 3.66
CA ASP A 187 -6.25 -0.68 2.54
C ASP A 187 -6.77 -1.95 1.88
N ARG A 188 -8.08 -2.17 2.01
CA ARG A 188 -8.78 -3.34 1.45
C ARG A 188 -9.69 -2.97 0.26
N THR A 189 -9.62 -1.74 -0.24
CA THR A 189 -10.56 -1.23 -1.25
C THR A 189 -9.83 -0.56 -2.40
N ASP A 190 -9.68 -1.33 -3.49
CA ASP A 190 -9.33 -0.95 -4.87
C ASP A 190 -8.11 -0.03 -5.08
N ASP A 191 -7.31 -0.33 -6.11
CA ASP A 191 -5.97 0.26 -6.32
C ASP A 191 -5.96 1.79 -6.47
N ASN A 192 -7.10 2.39 -6.83
CA ASN A 192 -7.19 3.84 -7.10
C ASN A 192 -7.12 4.72 -5.85
N ILE A 193 -7.68 4.27 -4.71
CA ILE A 193 -7.68 5.09 -3.49
C ILE A 193 -6.32 5.06 -2.79
N SER A 194 -5.61 3.94 -2.91
CA SER A 194 -4.27 3.74 -2.36
C SER A 194 -3.29 4.84 -2.82
N ARG A 195 -3.39 5.30 -4.09
CA ARG A 195 -2.46 6.29 -4.63
C ARG A 195 -2.62 7.67 -4.02
N TYR A 196 -3.84 8.22 -3.89
CA TYR A 196 -3.99 9.55 -3.29
C TYR A 196 -3.79 9.52 -1.77
N PHE A 197 -4.22 8.45 -1.10
CA PHE A 197 -4.12 8.35 0.35
C PHE A 197 -2.65 8.29 0.80
N PHE A 198 -1.82 7.48 0.13
CA PHE A 198 -0.42 7.33 0.53
C PHE A 198 0.48 8.40 -0.06
N LYS A 199 0.36 8.66 -1.36
CA LYS A 199 1.30 9.53 -2.06
C LYS A 199 0.99 11.01 -1.84
N THR A 200 -0.29 11.39 -1.84
CA THR A 200 -0.70 12.81 -1.77
C THR A 200 -1.05 13.22 -0.34
N PHE A 201 -1.86 12.42 0.36
CA PHE A 201 -2.27 12.74 1.73
C PHE A 201 -1.14 12.49 2.74
N LEU A 202 -0.68 11.24 2.88
CA LEU A 202 0.39 10.91 3.83
C LEU A 202 1.79 11.34 3.34
N GLU A 203 1.97 11.74 2.08
CA GLU A 203 3.28 12.03 1.48
C GLU A 203 4.32 10.95 1.80
N SER A 204 3.91 9.70 1.67
CA SER A 204 4.67 8.53 2.09
C SER A 204 4.97 7.60 0.91
N THR A 205 5.93 6.71 1.11
CA THR A 205 6.26 5.60 0.21
C THR A 205 6.10 4.29 0.96
N ASN A 206 5.67 3.26 0.21
CA ASN A 206 5.58 1.90 0.74
C ASN A 206 7.00 1.39 1.05
N VAL A 207 7.19 0.78 2.21
CA VAL A 207 8.43 0.12 2.57
C VAL A 207 8.51 -1.19 1.78
N ILE A 208 9.67 -1.47 1.18
CA ILE A 208 9.93 -2.71 0.45
C ILE A 208 10.41 -3.77 1.45
N ASP A 209 9.47 -4.26 2.25
CA ASP A 209 9.73 -5.21 3.33
C ASP A 209 9.28 -6.65 3.03
N ASP A 210 8.33 -6.83 2.11
CA ASP A 210 7.88 -8.15 1.66
C ASP A 210 8.69 -8.69 0.45
N PRO A 211 8.82 -10.03 0.33
CA PRO A 211 9.61 -10.65 -0.74
C PRO A 211 9.12 -10.38 -2.18
N ASP A 212 7.82 -10.16 -2.38
CA ASP A 212 7.22 -9.92 -3.71
C ASP A 212 7.52 -8.48 -4.17
N SER A 213 7.30 -7.50 -3.30
CA SER A 213 7.67 -6.10 -3.57
C SER A 213 9.18 -5.96 -3.81
N ALA A 214 10.01 -6.66 -3.04
CA ALA A 214 11.46 -6.65 -3.23
C ALA A 214 11.88 -7.23 -4.59
N ALA A 215 11.29 -8.36 -4.99
CA ALA A 215 11.52 -8.96 -6.31
C ALA A 215 11.11 -8.00 -7.44
N LYS A 216 9.91 -7.41 -7.37
CA LYS A 216 9.40 -6.48 -8.38
C LYS A 216 10.30 -5.24 -8.53
N ALA A 217 10.67 -4.62 -7.41
CA ALA A 217 11.52 -3.43 -7.42
C ALA A 217 12.91 -3.72 -8.04
N ALA A 218 13.50 -4.88 -7.70
CA ALA A 218 14.79 -5.28 -8.25
C ALA A 218 14.72 -5.60 -9.75
N ILE A 219 13.72 -6.38 -10.19
CA ILE A 219 13.52 -6.71 -11.61
C ILE A 219 13.36 -5.45 -12.44
N GLU A 220 12.49 -4.52 -12.01
CA GLU A 220 12.25 -3.27 -12.74
C GLU A 220 13.52 -2.43 -12.89
N ALA A 221 14.32 -2.33 -11.83
CA ALA A 221 15.56 -1.59 -11.86
C ALA A 221 16.61 -2.24 -12.78
N ILE A 222 16.77 -3.57 -12.67
CA ILE A 222 17.71 -4.35 -13.49
C ILE A 222 17.33 -4.27 -14.97
N GLU A 223 16.05 -4.46 -15.31
CA GLU A 223 15.55 -4.36 -16.67
C GLU A 223 15.91 -3.02 -17.31
N ILE A 224 15.89 -1.94 -16.52
CA ILE A 224 16.16 -0.59 -17.01
C ILE A 224 17.65 -0.35 -17.21
N VAL A 225 18.50 -0.74 -16.25
CA VAL A 225 19.95 -0.51 -16.36
C VAL A 225 20.63 -1.49 -17.32
N SER A 226 20.08 -2.69 -17.52
CA SER A 226 20.68 -3.71 -18.37
C SER A 226 20.47 -3.46 -19.87
N LYS A 227 19.47 -2.65 -20.25
CA LYS A 227 19.08 -2.35 -21.64
C LYS A 227 20.27 -2.06 -22.59
N PRO A 228 21.24 -1.19 -22.23
CA PRO A 228 22.36 -0.87 -23.12
C PRO A 228 23.31 -2.04 -23.38
N TYR A 229 23.33 -3.02 -22.47
CA TYR A 229 24.26 -4.14 -22.46
C TYR A 229 23.63 -5.45 -22.93
N LEU A 230 22.41 -5.44 -23.47
CA LEU A 230 21.78 -6.66 -23.98
C LEU A 230 22.43 -7.10 -25.29
N LYS A 231 22.69 -8.42 -25.43
CA LYS A 231 23.06 -9.02 -26.72
C LYS A 231 21.97 -8.75 -27.76
N SER A 232 22.34 -8.68 -29.04
CA SER A 232 21.44 -8.25 -30.13
C SER A 232 20.16 -9.07 -30.30
N ASN A 233 20.15 -10.33 -29.85
CA ASN A 233 18.99 -11.22 -29.92
C ASN A 233 18.13 -11.23 -28.65
N ASN A 234 18.52 -10.46 -27.63
CA ASN A 234 17.83 -10.41 -26.35
C ASN A 234 17.17 -9.05 -26.15
N SER A 235 16.08 -9.07 -25.40
CA SER A 235 15.25 -7.93 -25.06
C SER A 235 15.12 -7.78 -23.55
N SER A 236 14.56 -6.66 -23.11
CA SER A 236 14.18 -6.46 -21.71
C SER A 236 13.18 -7.51 -21.20
N ASN A 237 12.34 -8.06 -22.09
CA ASN A 237 11.43 -9.13 -21.70
C ASN A 237 12.17 -10.42 -21.34
N ASP A 238 13.25 -10.76 -22.04
CA ASP A 238 14.05 -11.96 -21.73
C ASP A 238 14.72 -11.84 -20.36
N VAL A 239 15.22 -10.65 -20.01
CA VAL A 239 15.72 -10.35 -18.66
C VAL A 239 14.64 -10.55 -17.62
N LYS A 240 13.46 -9.95 -17.85
CA LYS A 240 12.33 -10.05 -16.94
C LYS A 240 11.91 -11.51 -16.75
N GLU A 241 11.69 -12.27 -17.81
CA GLU A 241 11.28 -13.67 -17.74
C GLU A 241 12.31 -14.53 -17.01
N ARG A 242 13.61 -14.33 -17.29
CA ARG A 242 14.69 -15.05 -16.61
C ARG A 242 14.68 -14.80 -15.11
N LEU A 243 14.58 -13.53 -14.69
CA LEU A 243 14.54 -13.15 -13.28
C LEU A 243 13.24 -13.61 -12.61
N GLN A 244 12.09 -13.53 -13.29
CA GLN A 244 10.82 -14.02 -12.76
C GLN A 244 10.86 -15.54 -12.52
N SER A 245 11.44 -16.29 -13.45
CA SER A 245 11.64 -17.74 -13.32
C SER A 245 12.58 -18.06 -12.15
N PHE A 246 13.72 -17.36 -12.07
CA PHE A 246 14.68 -17.51 -10.98
C PHE A 246 14.04 -17.20 -9.61
N LEU A 247 13.22 -16.16 -9.53
CA LEU A 247 12.57 -15.72 -8.29
C LEU A 247 11.22 -16.40 -8.02
N SER A 248 10.83 -17.42 -8.79
CA SER A 248 9.57 -18.15 -8.61
C SER A 248 9.41 -18.82 -7.25
N GLN A 249 10.54 -19.11 -6.59
CA GLN A 249 10.59 -19.67 -5.25
C GLN A 249 11.32 -18.71 -4.30
N LYS A 250 10.87 -18.67 -3.05
CA LYS A 250 11.47 -17.85 -2.00
C LYS A 250 12.95 -18.18 -1.85
N ARG A 251 13.79 -17.14 -1.95
CA ARG A 251 15.25 -17.26 -1.80
C ARG A 251 15.86 -15.97 -1.27
N GLU A 252 17.02 -16.10 -0.65
CA GLU A 252 17.90 -14.96 -0.39
C GLU A 252 18.73 -14.67 -1.64
N THR A 253 18.83 -13.38 -2.00
CA THR A 253 19.54 -12.92 -3.19
C THR A 253 20.06 -11.49 -2.96
N SER A 254 20.82 -10.98 -3.92
CA SER A 254 21.22 -9.58 -3.99
C SER A 254 21.10 -9.06 -5.43
N PHE A 255 21.32 -7.77 -5.63
CA PHE A 255 21.47 -7.23 -7.00
C PHE A 255 22.60 -7.93 -7.76
N ASP A 256 23.74 -8.26 -7.11
CA ASP A 256 24.80 -9.06 -7.73
C ASP A 256 24.31 -10.44 -8.18
N GLY A 257 23.58 -11.13 -7.31
CA GLY A 257 23.05 -12.46 -7.62
C GLY A 257 22.09 -12.43 -8.82
N LEU A 258 21.24 -11.39 -8.91
CA LEU A 258 20.31 -11.22 -10.02
C LEU A 258 21.02 -10.84 -11.33
N ILE A 259 22.04 -9.97 -11.29
CA ILE A 259 22.85 -9.66 -12.47
C ILE A 259 23.63 -10.90 -12.93
N GLY A 260 24.16 -11.70 -12.00
CA GLY A 260 24.80 -12.97 -12.30
C GLY A 260 23.89 -13.93 -13.06
N GLU A 261 22.61 -14.01 -12.67
CA GLU A 261 21.61 -14.87 -13.31
C GLU A 261 21.32 -14.47 -14.78
N ILE A 262 21.38 -13.17 -15.09
CA ILE A 262 21.16 -12.66 -16.45
C ILE A 262 22.44 -12.44 -17.24
N SER A 263 23.62 -12.74 -16.67
CA SER A 263 24.93 -12.49 -17.28
C SER A 263 25.05 -13.07 -18.70
N THR A 264 24.45 -14.23 -18.95
CA THR A 264 24.44 -14.87 -20.28
C THR A 264 23.69 -14.08 -21.34
N LEU A 265 22.79 -13.17 -20.92
CA LEU A 265 22.03 -12.28 -21.80
C LEU A 265 22.78 -10.98 -22.11
N LEU A 266 23.85 -10.68 -21.36
CA LEU A 266 24.58 -9.42 -21.39
C LEU A 266 25.86 -9.51 -22.23
N ASP A 267 26.21 -8.39 -22.83
CA ASP A 267 27.46 -8.10 -23.54
C ASP A 267 27.94 -6.72 -23.06
N PHE A 268 28.89 -6.73 -22.13
CA PHE A 268 29.43 -5.51 -21.53
C PHE A 268 30.33 -4.71 -22.48
N GLU A 269 30.87 -5.35 -23.53
CA GLU A 269 31.74 -4.68 -24.50
C GLU A 269 30.94 -3.80 -25.47
N LYS A 270 29.65 -4.12 -25.66
CA LYS A 270 28.75 -3.45 -26.60
C LYS A 270 28.60 -1.94 -26.40
N ALA A 271 28.61 -1.46 -25.16
CA ALA A 271 28.29 -0.07 -24.84
C ALA A 271 29.52 0.86 -24.85
N GLY A 272 30.71 0.36 -25.20
CA GLY A 272 31.95 1.16 -25.27
C GLY A 272 32.35 1.81 -23.94
N THR A 273 31.77 1.36 -22.83
CA THR A 273 32.01 1.84 -21.46
C THR A 273 32.52 0.68 -20.62
N TYR A 274 33.44 0.96 -19.68
CA TYR A 274 34.00 -0.06 -18.79
C TYR A 274 32.97 -0.45 -17.73
N MET A 275 32.08 -1.37 -18.12
CA MET A 275 31.01 -1.96 -17.30
C MET A 275 31.33 -3.42 -17.00
N ASP A 276 30.95 -3.87 -15.81
CA ASP A 276 31.02 -5.26 -15.39
C ASP A 276 29.77 -5.60 -14.56
N SER A 277 29.65 -6.85 -14.13
CA SER A 277 28.49 -7.32 -13.37
C SER A 277 28.31 -6.58 -12.03
N GLU A 278 29.41 -6.28 -11.32
CA GLU A 278 29.37 -5.62 -10.01
C GLU A 278 28.91 -4.17 -10.15
N LYS A 279 29.44 -3.44 -11.14
CA LYS A 279 29.03 -2.07 -11.44
C LYS A 279 27.58 -2.00 -11.89
N LEU A 280 27.15 -2.92 -12.74
CA LEU A 280 25.76 -2.96 -13.21
C LEU A 280 24.80 -3.27 -12.05
N ALA A 281 25.19 -4.16 -11.14
CA ALA A 281 24.42 -4.45 -9.93
C ALA A 281 24.32 -3.22 -9.02
N GLN A 282 25.42 -2.49 -8.84
CA GLN A 282 25.42 -1.25 -8.07
C GLN A 282 24.57 -0.17 -8.74
N GLU A 283 24.63 -0.01 -10.07
CA GLU A 283 23.77 0.91 -10.81
C GLU A 283 22.29 0.53 -10.68
N ALA A 284 21.96 -0.76 -10.79
CA ALA A 284 20.60 -1.27 -10.56
C ALA A 284 20.12 -0.95 -9.15
N TYR A 285 20.96 -1.18 -8.14
CA TYR A 285 20.64 -0.86 -6.75
C TYR A 285 20.40 0.64 -6.55
N GLN A 286 21.29 1.50 -7.05
CA GLN A 286 21.10 2.95 -6.94
C GLN A 286 19.86 3.42 -7.69
N ASN A 287 19.55 2.82 -8.85
CA ASN A 287 18.34 3.09 -9.60
C ASN A 287 17.08 2.73 -8.78
N ALA A 288 17.07 1.57 -8.14
CA ALA A 288 15.98 1.14 -7.26
C ALA A 288 15.86 2.04 -6.02
N LYS A 289 16.98 2.31 -5.34
CA LYS A 289 17.03 3.14 -4.13
C LYS A 289 16.56 4.57 -4.38
N LYS A 290 16.88 5.14 -5.54
CA LYS A 290 16.41 6.47 -5.94
C LYS A 290 14.89 6.53 -6.12
N ARG A 291 14.26 5.44 -6.54
CA ARG A 291 12.79 5.32 -6.64
C ARG A 291 12.16 5.08 -5.28
N ASN A 292 12.81 4.26 -4.45
CA ASN A 292 12.36 3.93 -3.11
C ASN A 292 13.55 3.72 -2.18
N GLY A 293 13.74 4.65 -1.23
CA GLY A 293 14.89 4.66 -0.32
C GLY A 293 14.97 3.47 0.64
N THR A 294 13.92 2.65 0.74
CA THR A 294 13.85 1.47 1.61
C THR A 294 14.42 0.20 0.97
N VAL A 295 14.78 0.25 -0.32
CA VAL A 295 15.43 -0.86 -1.01
C VAL A 295 16.82 -1.09 -0.42
N ILE A 296 17.12 -2.35 -0.12
CA ILE A 296 18.44 -2.81 0.35
C ILE A 296 19.09 -3.71 -0.71
N PHE A 297 20.41 -3.81 -0.67
CA PHE A 297 21.17 -4.52 -1.70
C PHE A 297 20.97 -6.04 -1.66
N THR A 298 20.93 -6.63 -0.46
CA THR A 298 20.72 -8.05 -0.21
C THR A 298 19.37 -8.26 0.47
N PHE A 299 18.53 -9.14 -0.06
CA PHE A 299 17.14 -9.29 0.38
C PHE A 299 16.60 -10.69 0.10
N THR A 300 15.55 -11.07 0.82
CA THR A 300 14.72 -12.21 0.45
C THR A 300 13.75 -11.80 -0.65
N ALA A 301 13.66 -12.60 -1.71
CA ALA A 301 12.80 -12.37 -2.85
C ALA A 301 11.93 -13.60 -3.13
N GLU A 302 10.67 -13.35 -3.50
CA GLU A 302 9.75 -14.39 -3.95
C GLU A 302 8.72 -13.74 -4.86
N LEU A 303 8.73 -14.10 -6.15
CA LEU A 303 7.72 -13.69 -7.10
C LEU A 303 6.88 -14.91 -7.48
N LYS A 304 5.87 -15.21 -6.66
CA LYS A 304 4.95 -16.31 -6.95
C LYS A 304 4.32 -16.07 -8.31
N THR A 305 4.66 -16.91 -9.27
CA THR A 305 3.89 -17.02 -10.49
C THR A 305 2.59 -17.69 -10.10
N PRO A 306 1.42 -17.04 -10.28
CA PRO A 306 0.17 -17.71 -9.99
C PRO A 306 0.12 -18.97 -10.84
N PRO A 307 -0.30 -20.10 -10.28
CA PRO A 307 -0.25 -21.37 -10.98
C PRO A 307 -1.14 -21.26 -12.23
N ARG A 308 -0.62 -21.81 -13.33
CA ARG A 308 -1.22 -21.68 -14.67
C ARG A 308 -1.18 -23.03 -15.35
N THR A 309 -2.31 -23.40 -15.92
CA THR A 309 -2.42 -24.48 -16.87
C THR A 309 -2.05 -23.96 -18.25
N VAL A 310 -1.13 -24.65 -18.91
CA VAL A 310 -0.63 -24.30 -20.25
C VAL A 310 -1.09 -25.37 -21.24
N TYR A 311 -1.87 -24.95 -22.24
CA TYR A 311 -2.29 -25.78 -23.36
C TYR A 311 -1.39 -25.47 -24.56
N VAL A 312 -0.71 -26.47 -25.09
CA VAL A 312 0.23 -26.32 -26.21
C VAL A 312 -0.21 -27.23 -27.36
N SER A 313 -0.29 -26.67 -28.56
CA SER A 313 -0.40 -27.42 -29.82
C SER A 313 0.80 -27.12 -30.70
N LYS A 314 1.45 -28.16 -31.24
CA LYS A 314 2.55 -28.06 -32.20
C LYS A 314 2.21 -28.82 -33.46
N ASP A 315 2.18 -28.12 -34.59
CA ASP A 315 2.12 -28.73 -35.92
C ASP A 315 2.88 -27.87 -36.95
N ASN A 316 3.69 -28.50 -37.81
CA ASN A 316 4.44 -27.86 -38.90
C ASN A 316 5.11 -26.51 -38.56
N ASN A 317 6.00 -26.49 -37.55
CA ASN A 317 6.73 -25.29 -37.07
C ASN A 317 5.84 -24.14 -36.56
N LYS A 318 4.54 -24.38 -36.35
CA LYS A 318 3.63 -23.43 -35.72
C LYS A 318 3.23 -23.97 -34.36
N GLU A 319 3.36 -23.11 -33.35
CA GLU A 319 3.01 -23.40 -31.96
C GLU A 319 1.86 -22.48 -31.55
N LEU A 320 0.79 -23.08 -31.02
CA LEU A 320 -0.27 -22.36 -30.34
C LEU A 320 -0.14 -22.67 -28.84
N GLU A 321 0.20 -21.65 -28.06
CA GLU A 321 0.27 -21.74 -26.60
C GLU A 321 -0.84 -20.88 -25.98
N ILE A 322 -1.59 -21.48 -25.06
CA ILE A 322 -2.61 -20.81 -24.27
C ILE A 322 -2.27 -21.01 -22.80
N ARG A 323 -2.13 -19.90 -22.05
CA ARG A 323 -1.92 -19.93 -20.60
C ARG A 323 -3.18 -19.46 -19.88
N VAL A 324 -3.70 -20.26 -18.96
CA VAL A 324 -4.87 -19.94 -18.13
C VAL A 324 -4.47 -20.03 -16.67
N PHE A 325 -4.86 -19.05 -15.84
CA PHE A 325 -4.65 -19.14 -14.39
C PHE A 325 -5.52 -20.25 -13.78
N ASP A 326 -4.94 -21.07 -12.91
CA ASP A 326 -5.66 -22.20 -12.31
C ASP A 326 -6.85 -21.74 -11.47
N SER A 327 -6.76 -20.56 -10.85
CA SER A 327 -7.89 -19.97 -10.11
C SER A 327 -9.12 -19.73 -10.98
N LEU A 328 -8.95 -19.44 -12.28
CA LEU A 328 -10.06 -19.26 -13.20
C LEU A 328 -10.70 -20.60 -13.60
N LEU A 329 -9.90 -21.67 -13.65
CA LEU A 329 -10.40 -23.03 -13.86
C LEU A 329 -11.15 -23.54 -12.62
N GLU A 330 -10.57 -23.34 -11.42
CA GLU A 330 -11.17 -23.72 -10.13
C GLU A 330 -12.49 -23.01 -9.85
N GLN A 331 -12.61 -21.74 -10.23
CA GLN A 331 -13.83 -20.95 -10.09
C GLN A 331 -14.90 -21.31 -11.13
N GLY A 332 -14.58 -22.13 -12.13
CA GLY A 332 -15.44 -22.44 -13.27
C GLY A 332 -15.62 -21.26 -14.24
N ASP A 333 -14.83 -20.20 -14.08
CA ASP A 333 -14.86 -19.02 -14.95
C ASP A 333 -14.19 -19.28 -16.31
N VAL A 334 -13.28 -20.26 -16.37
CA VAL A 334 -12.77 -20.84 -17.61
C VAL A 334 -12.97 -22.35 -17.55
N VAL A 335 -13.49 -22.94 -18.63
CA VAL A 335 -13.68 -24.38 -18.75
C VAL A 335 -13.00 -24.86 -20.02
N TRP A 336 -12.28 -25.97 -19.93
CA TRP A 336 -11.65 -26.65 -21.07
C TRP A 336 -12.39 -27.94 -21.36
N GLU A 337 -12.92 -28.06 -22.58
CA GLU A 337 -13.69 -29.23 -23.01
C GLU A 337 -13.15 -29.78 -24.32
N VAL A 338 -13.35 -31.08 -24.52
CA VAL A 338 -13.04 -31.76 -25.79
C VAL A 338 -14.36 -32.19 -26.41
N GLU A 339 -14.69 -31.62 -27.57
CA GLU A 339 -15.87 -31.97 -28.35
C GLU A 339 -15.42 -32.55 -29.70
N GLY A 340 -15.47 -33.87 -29.81
CA GLY A 340 -15.01 -34.59 -31.00
C GLY A 340 -13.52 -34.36 -31.26
N ASN A 341 -13.20 -33.75 -32.41
CA ASN A 341 -11.82 -33.43 -32.82
C ASN A 341 -11.39 -32.00 -32.41
N TYR A 342 -12.22 -31.29 -31.64
CA TYR A 342 -11.96 -29.92 -31.25
C TYR A 342 -11.67 -29.83 -29.75
N SER A 343 -10.68 -29.02 -29.39
CA SER A 343 -10.52 -28.51 -28.03
C SER A 343 -11.17 -27.14 -27.94
N ILE A 344 -12.08 -26.96 -26.99
CA ILE A 344 -12.88 -25.74 -26.84
C ILE A 344 -12.60 -25.17 -25.44
N MET A 345 -12.19 -23.90 -25.41
CA MET A 345 -12.12 -23.12 -24.18
C MET A 345 -13.35 -22.23 -24.08
N LYS A 346 -14.15 -22.45 -23.04
CA LYS A 346 -15.30 -21.61 -22.69
C LYS A 346 -14.87 -20.64 -21.60
N ILE A 347 -15.20 -19.36 -21.74
CA ILE A 347 -14.87 -18.32 -20.75
C ILE A 347 -16.12 -17.55 -20.36
N ASN A 348 -16.33 -17.34 -19.07
CA ASN A 348 -17.46 -16.61 -18.51
C ASN A 348 -17.45 -15.13 -18.99
N THR A 349 -18.55 -14.69 -19.60
CA THR A 349 -18.68 -13.36 -20.20
C THR A 349 -18.71 -12.22 -19.18
N ASP A 350 -19.09 -12.50 -17.93
CA ASP A 350 -19.19 -11.47 -16.88
C ASP A 350 -17.82 -10.99 -16.39
N ARG A 351 -16.73 -11.66 -16.80
CA ARG A 351 -15.35 -11.38 -16.38
C ARG A 351 -14.46 -10.81 -17.48
N ILE A 352 -14.93 -10.75 -18.73
CA ILE A 352 -14.11 -10.31 -19.86
C ILE A 352 -14.81 -9.19 -20.64
N THR A 353 -14.12 -8.06 -20.81
CA THR A 353 -14.45 -7.08 -21.85
C THR A 353 -13.72 -7.47 -23.14
N ILE A 354 -14.42 -8.15 -24.06
CA ILE A 354 -13.85 -8.45 -25.38
C ILE A 354 -13.96 -7.20 -26.25
N LEU A 355 -12.84 -6.52 -26.45
CA LEU A 355 -12.73 -5.44 -27.44
C LEU A 355 -12.43 -6.07 -28.81
N LYS A 356 -13.40 -6.01 -29.73
CA LYS A 356 -13.15 -6.28 -31.15
C LYS A 356 -12.39 -5.10 -31.73
N ARG A 357 -11.23 -5.36 -32.34
CA ARG A 357 -10.48 -4.37 -33.14
C ARG A 357 -10.94 -4.40 -34.58
#